data_AF-A0A7C2UIE8-F1
#
_entry.id   AF-A0A7C2UIE8-F1
#
_cell.length_a   1.000
_cell.length_b   1.000
_cell.length_c   1.000
_cell.angle_alpha   90.00
_cell.angle_beta   90.00
_cell.angle_gamma   90.00
#
_symmetry.space_group_name_H-M   'P 1'
#
loop_
_entity.id
_entity.type
_entity.pdbx_description
1 polymer ?
#
loop_
_entity_poly.entity_id
_entity_poly.type
_entity_poly.pdbx_seq_one_letter_code
_entity_poly.pdbx_strand_id
1 'polypeptide(L)'
;MKRVQQTNVWRLIALGGLAGGTAEVLWVTIYALAGEVSAAEVARQVTASVWPSAADWTIAPVLGIAIHMILAVALAALCAPLLMRLTSRQAAPAALVLVSLIALTTVWAVNFLIVLPVLNPAFIQLMPYAATLASKMLFGLAMAAVVHRDAARETVRIR
;
A
#
# COMPACT_ATOMS: atom_id res chain seq x y z
N MET A 1 -32.48 -6.60 4.82
CA MET A 1 -31.20 -6.88 4.10
C MET A 1 -30.06 -6.21 4.84
N LYS A 2 -29.16 -6.90 5.57
CA LYS A 2 -27.96 -6.24 6.16
C LYS A 2 -26.85 -7.13 6.77
N ARG A 3 -27.04 -8.44 6.97
CA ARG A 3 -26.05 -9.29 7.68
C ARG A 3 -25.07 -10.09 6.82
N VAL A 4 -25.31 -10.23 5.52
CA VAL A 4 -24.45 -11.04 4.62
C VAL A 4 -23.24 -10.25 4.05
N GLN A 5 -23.18 -8.92 4.24
CA GLN A 5 -22.13 -8.07 3.65
C GLN A 5 -20.87 -7.85 4.52
N GLN A 6 -20.91 -8.08 5.84
CA GLN A 6 -19.79 -7.67 6.72
C GLN A 6 -18.62 -8.68 6.78
N THR A 7 -18.83 -9.96 6.51
CA THR A 7 -17.75 -10.96 6.62
C THR A 7 -16.73 -10.89 5.47
N ASN A 8 -17.08 -10.24 4.35
CA ASN A 8 -16.18 -10.13 3.19
C ASN A 8 -15.31 -8.86 3.21
N VAL A 9 -15.74 -7.78 3.87
CA VAL A 9 -15.01 -6.49 3.79
C VAL A 9 -13.63 -6.57 4.44
N TRP A 10 -13.50 -7.22 5.59
CA TRP A 10 -12.22 -7.37 6.27
C TRP A 10 -11.24 -8.25 5.48
N ARG A 11 -11.77 -9.27 4.81
CA ARG A 11 -10.98 -10.11 3.90
C ARG A 11 -10.50 -9.28 2.71
N LEU A 12 -11.34 -8.43 2.12
CA LEU A 12 -10.95 -7.56 1.01
C LEU A 12 -9.92 -6.53 1.42
N ILE A 13 -10.08 -5.92 2.59
CA ILE A 13 -9.11 -5.01 3.19
C ILE A 13 -7.76 -5.71 3.34
N ALA A 14 -7.74 -6.90 3.94
CA ALA A 14 -6.51 -7.66 4.15
C ALA A 14 -5.87 -8.05 2.82
N LEU A 15 -6.63 -8.64 1.87
CA LEU A 15 -6.10 -9.06 0.58
C LEU A 15 -5.63 -7.87 -0.27
N GLY A 16 -6.38 -6.78 -0.30
CA GLY A 16 -6.03 -5.57 -1.04
C GLY A 16 -4.78 -4.90 -0.48
N GLY A 17 -4.70 -4.77 0.85
CA GLY A 17 -3.53 -4.25 1.55
C GLY A 17 -2.30 -5.12 1.36
N LEU A 18 -2.39 -6.43 1.57
CA LEU A 18 -1.27 -7.35 1.39
C LEU A 18 -0.79 -7.40 -0.06
N ALA A 19 -1.71 -7.42 -1.04
CA ALA A 19 -1.34 -7.36 -2.45
C ALA A 19 -0.62 -6.05 -2.80
N GLY A 20 -1.14 -4.92 -2.30
CA GLY A 20 -0.54 -3.61 -2.48
C GLY A 20 0.85 -3.51 -1.84
N GLY A 21 0.98 -3.88 -0.57
CA GLY A 21 2.26 -3.86 0.15
C GLY A 21 3.30 -4.79 -0.47
N THR A 22 2.88 -5.98 -0.92
CA THR A 22 3.77 -6.91 -1.65
C THR A 22 4.26 -6.28 -2.96
N ALA A 23 3.38 -5.61 -3.70
CA ALA A 23 3.77 -4.92 -4.93
C ALA A 23 4.80 -3.82 -4.67
N GLU A 24 4.67 -3.05 -3.58
CA GLU A 24 5.68 -2.05 -3.18
C GLU A 24 7.02 -2.70 -2.82
N VAL A 25 7.01 -3.75 -2.00
CA VAL A 25 8.25 -4.45 -1.59
C VAL A 25 8.96 -5.06 -2.79
N LEU A 26 8.22 -5.70 -3.71
CA LEU A 26 8.79 -6.24 -4.94
C LEU A 26 9.38 -5.14 -5.82
N TRP A 27 8.68 -4.02 -5.96
CA TRP A 27 9.20 -2.88 -6.71
C TRP A 27 10.48 -2.31 -6.11
N VAL A 28 10.52 -2.07 -4.80
CA VAL A 28 11.72 -1.60 -4.09
C VAL A 28 12.87 -2.59 -4.26
N THR A 29 12.57 -3.89 -4.18
CA THR A 29 13.58 -4.95 -4.38
C THR A 29 14.13 -4.92 -5.81
N ILE A 30 13.27 -4.84 -6.82
CA ILE A 30 13.69 -4.76 -8.23
C ILE A 30 14.51 -3.48 -8.48
N TYR A 31 14.07 -2.36 -7.93
CA TYR A 31 14.78 -1.08 -8.05
C TYR A 31 16.17 -1.16 -7.41
N ALA A 32 16.27 -1.74 -6.22
CA ALA A 32 17.53 -1.95 -5.51
C ALA A 32 18.49 -2.87 -6.28
N LEU A 33 17.99 -3.92 -6.92
CA LEU A 33 18.81 -4.83 -7.74
C LEU A 33 19.40 -4.14 -8.99
N ALA A 34 18.74 -3.09 -9.49
CA ALA A 34 19.17 -2.35 -10.67
C ALA A 34 20.05 -1.12 -10.35
N GLY A 35 20.23 -0.77 -9.08
CA GLY A 35 20.94 0.43 -8.65
C GLY A 35 21.88 0.18 -7.48
N GLU A 36 22.32 1.26 -6.83
CA GLU A 36 23.24 1.22 -5.68
C GLU A 36 22.52 1.27 -4.32
N VAL A 37 21.18 1.22 -4.33
CA VAL A 37 20.36 1.31 -3.12
C VAL A 37 20.19 -0.07 -2.48
N SER A 38 20.46 -0.18 -1.18
CA SER A 38 20.20 -1.42 -0.44
C SER A 38 18.72 -1.54 -0.05
N ALA A 39 18.03 -2.57 -0.56
CA ALA A 39 16.65 -2.88 -0.15
C ALA A 39 16.54 -3.16 1.36
N ALA A 40 17.58 -3.77 1.95
CA ALA A 40 17.64 -4.01 3.39
C ALA A 40 17.75 -2.69 4.17
N GLU A 41 18.46 -1.70 3.64
CA GLU A 41 18.55 -0.37 4.24
C GLU A 41 17.22 0.40 4.13
N VAL A 42 16.54 0.33 2.99
CA VAL A 42 15.18 0.89 2.85
C VAL A 42 14.26 0.30 3.91
N ALA A 43 14.24 -1.02 4.07
CA ALA A 43 13.44 -1.68 5.11
C ALA A 43 13.88 -1.28 6.53
N ARG A 44 15.18 -1.19 6.81
CA ARG A 44 15.70 -0.72 8.11
C ARG A 44 15.19 0.68 8.44
N GLN A 45 15.19 1.59 7.47
CA GLN A 45 14.71 2.95 7.69
C GLN A 45 13.18 3.03 7.85
N VAL A 46 12.42 2.05 7.36
CA VAL A 46 11.00 1.89 7.75
C VAL A 46 10.88 1.59 9.24
N THR A 47 11.72 0.71 9.79
CA THR A 47 11.78 0.46 11.25
C THR A 47 12.19 1.72 12.00
N ALA A 48 13.24 2.41 11.56
CA ALA A 48 13.72 3.63 12.20
C ALA A 48 12.65 4.73 12.24
N SER A 49 11.75 4.79 11.25
CA SER A 49 10.67 5.77 11.19
C SER A 49 9.60 5.57 12.28
N VAL A 50 9.48 4.36 12.84
CA VAL A 50 8.53 4.03 13.91
C VAL A 50 9.24 3.88 15.25
N TRP A 51 10.43 3.29 15.25
CA TRP A 51 11.24 3.01 16.42
C TRP A 51 12.72 3.34 16.16
N PRO A 52 13.12 4.61 16.31
CA PRO A 52 14.47 5.07 15.95
C PRO A 52 15.60 4.27 16.60
N SER A 53 15.47 3.95 17.90
CA SER A 53 16.49 3.18 18.63
C SER A 53 16.61 1.71 18.20
N ALA A 54 15.69 1.20 17.36
CA ALA A 54 15.76 -0.14 16.80
C ALA A 54 16.43 -0.18 15.42
N ALA A 55 16.87 0.96 14.88
CA ALA A 55 17.49 1.05 13.56
C ALA A 55 18.73 0.15 13.43
N ASP A 56 19.57 0.07 14.47
CA ASP A 56 20.82 -0.70 14.44
C ASP A 56 20.63 -2.19 14.77
N TRP A 57 19.40 -2.62 15.06
CA TRP A 57 19.14 -4.02 15.35
C TRP A 57 19.38 -4.88 14.11
N THR A 58 19.90 -6.09 14.31
CA THR A 58 20.12 -7.06 13.22
C THR A 58 18.83 -7.42 12.50
N ILE A 59 17.71 -7.45 13.25
CA ILE A 59 16.36 -7.77 12.74
C ILE A 59 15.62 -6.56 12.14
N ALA A 60 16.20 -5.35 12.15
CA ALA A 60 15.48 -4.14 11.73
C ALA A 60 14.93 -4.19 10.29
N PRO A 61 15.61 -4.79 9.28
CA PRO A 61 15.00 -4.95 7.96
C PRO A 61 13.73 -5.82 7.98
N VAL A 62 13.73 -6.90 8.76
CA VAL A 62 12.56 -7.80 8.89
C VAL A 62 11.41 -7.08 9.58
N LEU A 63 11.69 -6.34 10.66
CA LEU A 63 10.71 -5.49 11.33
C LEU A 63 10.13 -4.44 10.38
N GLY A 64 10.96 -3.88 9.50
CA GLY A 64 10.55 -2.84 8.55
C GLY A 64 9.55 -3.37 7.54
N ILE A 65 9.79 -4.57 7.01
CA ILE A 65 8.83 -5.27 6.14
C ILE A 65 7.53 -5.55 6.89
N ALA A 66 7.59 -6.02 8.15
CA ALA A 66 6.41 -6.30 8.95
C ALA A 66 5.58 -5.02 9.21
N ILE A 67 6.24 -3.93 9.61
CA ILE A 67 5.63 -2.60 9.78
C ILE A 67 4.99 -2.15 8.47
N HIS A 68 5.69 -2.29 7.35
CA HIS A 68 5.16 -1.93 6.04
C HIS A 68 3.89 -2.73 5.70
N MET A 69 3.86 -4.04 5.95
CA MET A 69 2.65 -4.86 5.69
C MET A 69 1.47 -4.46 6.58
N ILE A 70 1.73 -4.12 7.85
CA ILE A 70 0.69 -3.62 8.76
C ILE A 70 0.13 -2.28 8.25
N LEU A 71 1.01 -1.35 7.89
CA LEU A 71 0.62 -0.05 7.32
C LEU A 71 -0.13 -0.21 5.99
N ALA A 72 0.25 -1.18 5.16
CA ALA A 72 -0.42 -1.50 3.91
C ALA A 72 -1.88 -1.96 4.13
N VAL A 73 -2.11 -2.84 5.11
CA VAL A 73 -3.46 -3.26 5.50
C VAL A 73 -4.26 -2.09 6.08
N ALA A 74 -3.65 -1.28 6.94
CA ALA A 74 -4.29 -0.08 7.50
C ALA A 74 -4.69 0.91 6.40
N LEU A 75 -3.82 1.13 5.41
CA LEU A 75 -4.09 2.02 4.28
C LEU A 75 -5.22 1.49 3.39
N ALA A 76 -5.26 0.18 3.13
CA ALA A 76 -6.39 -0.43 2.43
C ALA A 76 -7.70 -0.26 3.22
N ALA A 77 -7.66 -0.36 4.54
CA ALA A 77 -8.82 -0.12 5.39
C ALA A 77 -9.33 1.33 5.27
N LEU A 78 -8.42 2.31 5.20
CA LEU A 78 -8.77 3.72 4.99
C LEU A 78 -9.39 3.97 3.60
N CYS A 79 -8.91 3.29 2.56
CA CYS A 79 -9.45 3.39 1.20
C CYS A 79 -10.77 2.65 1.03
N ALA A 80 -11.04 1.61 1.83
CA ALA A 80 -12.15 0.69 1.62
C ALA A 80 -13.54 1.37 1.56
N PRO A 81 -13.93 2.31 2.43
CA PRO A 81 -15.26 2.93 2.36
C PRO A 81 -15.54 3.59 1.00
N LEU A 82 -14.54 4.27 0.44
CA LEU A 82 -14.66 4.93 -0.85
C LEU A 82 -14.77 3.91 -1.98
N LEU A 83 -13.90 2.90 -1.98
CA LEU A 83 -13.90 1.85 -3.00
C LEU A 83 -15.20 1.02 -2.96
N MET A 84 -15.70 0.70 -1.77
CA MET A 84 -16.98 -0.01 -1.59
C MET A 84 -18.17 0.84 -2.04
N ARG A 85 -18.12 2.16 -1.82
CA ARG A 85 -19.15 3.06 -2.35
C ARG A 85 -19.15 3.06 -3.87
N LEU A 86 -17.98 3.04 -4.51
CA LEU A 86 -17.87 3.00 -5.97
C LEU A 86 -18.36 1.67 -6.55
N THR A 87 -17.98 0.54 -5.96
CA THR A 87 -18.46 -0.78 -6.41
C THR A 87 -19.97 -0.93 -6.22
N SER A 88 -20.54 -0.43 -5.11
CA SER A 88 -22.00 -0.45 -4.89
C SER A 88 -22.78 0.35 -5.93
N ARG A 89 -22.14 1.33 -6.56
CA ARG A 89 -22.70 2.14 -7.65
C ARG A 89 -22.38 1.58 -9.04
N GLN A 90 -21.84 0.36 -9.11
CA GLN A 90 -21.43 -0.29 -10.35
C GLN A 90 -20.46 0.58 -11.18
N ALA A 91 -19.59 1.34 -10.50
CA ALA A 91 -18.61 2.17 -11.17
C ALA A 91 -17.70 1.32 -12.09
N ALA A 92 -17.31 1.89 -13.22
CA ALA A 92 -16.43 1.21 -14.16
C ALA A 92 -15.07 0.87 -13.51
N PRO A 93 -14.38 -0.21 -13.93
CA PRO A 93 -13.09 -0.60 -13.36
C PRO A 93 -12.04 0.52 -13.39
N ALA A 94 -12.06 1.33 -14.45
CA ALA A 94 -11.20 2.51 -14.61
C ALA A 94 -11.39 3.53 -13.46
N ALA A 95 -12.60 3.70 -12.94
CA ALA A 95 -12.87 4.60 -11.82
C ALA A 95 -12.25 4.09 -10.51
N LEU A 96 -12.27 2.78 -10.26
CA LEU A 96 -11.62 2.17 -9.09
C LEU A 96 -10.11 2.35 -9.14
N VAL A 97 -9.51 2.15 -10.32
CA VAL A 97 -8.08 2.39 -10.55
C VAL A 97 -7.74 3.86 -10.33
N LEU A 98 -8.44 4.78 -11.01
CA LEU A 98 -8.16 6.20 -10.92
C LEU A 98 -8.25 6.72 -9.48
N VAL A 99 -9.30 6.34 -8.75
CA VAL A 99 -9.48 6.75 -7.35
C VAL A 99 -8.39 6.17 -6.46
N SER A 100 -7.99 4.91 -6.66
CA SER A 100 -6.88 4.31 -5.92
C SER A 100 -5.57 5.05 -6.20
N LEU A 101 -5.27 5.36 -7.46
CA LEU A 101 -4.07 6.10 -7.84
C LEU A 101 -4.03 7.51 -7.24
N ILE A 102 -5.15 8.25 -7.26
CA ILE A 102 -5.26 9.57 -6.65
C ILE A 102 -5.04 9.48 -5.13
N ALA A 103 -5.70 8.53 -4.46
CA ALA A 103 -5.55 8.33 -3.02
C ALA A 103 -4.10 8.01 -2.65
N LEU A 104 -3.46 7.09 -3.38
CA LEU A 104 -2.09 6.67 -3.09
C LEU A 104 -1.06 7.75 -3.44
N THR A 105 -1.31 8.56 -4.48
CA THR A 105 -0.49 9.74 -4.80
C THR A 105 -0.60 10.80 -3.71
N THR A 106 -1.80 11.00 -3.16
CA THR A 106 -2.02 11.93 -2.05
C THR A 106 -1.28 11.48 -0.79
N VAL A 107 -1.42 10.20 -0.44
CA VAL A 107 -0.71 9.60 0.71
C VAL A 107 0.79 9.65 0.51
N TRP A 108 1.27 9.37 -0.70
CA TRP A 108 2.67 9.53 -1.06
C TRP A 108 3.16 10.96 -0.83
N ALA A 109 2.44 11.96 -1.33
CA ALA A 109 2.83 13.36 -1.21
C ALA A 109 2.89 13.80 0.26
N VAL A 110 1.88 13.46 1.06
CA VAL A 110 1.89 13.73 2.50
C VAL A 110 3.06 13.02 3.19
N ASN A 111 3.30 11.75 2.87
CA ASN A 111 4.38 11.00 3.49
C ASN A 111 5.76 11.55 3.13
N PHE A 112 6.05 11.75 1.85
CA PHE A 112 7.39 12.12 1.39
C PHE A 112 7.70 13.61 1.48
N LEU A 113 6.70 14.49 1.45
CA LEU A 113 6.91 15.94 1.47
C LEU A 113 6.66 16.58 2.85
N ILE A 114 5.97 15.88 3.77
CA ILE A 114 5.60 16.44 5.07
C ILE A 114 6.07 15.55 6.21
N VAL A 115 5.62 14.29 6.25
CA VAL A 115 5.81 13.42 7.42
C VAL A 115 7.25 12.93 7.55
N LEU A 116 7.79 12.30 6.50
CA LEU A 116 9.13 11.71 6.52
C LEU A 116 10.26 12.73 6.64
N PRO A 117 10.22 13.93 6.02
CA PRO A 117 11.22 14.96 6.29
C PRO A 117 11.37 15.32 7.77
N VAL A 118 10.28 15.22 8.55
CA VAL A 118 10.28 15.50 10.00
C VAL A 118 10.67 14.26 10.81
N LEU A 119 10.13 13.09 10.46
CA LEU A 119 10.32 11.86 11.25
C LEU A 119 11.64 11.14 10.94
N ASN A 120 12.03 11.05 9.67
CA ASN A 120 13.20 10.33 9.21
C ASN A 120 13.73 10.90 7.88
N PRO A 121 14.51 12.00 7.92
CA PRO A 121 15.03 12.65 6.71
C PRO A 121 16.04 11.79 5.94
N ALA A 122 16.62 10.76 6.56
CA ALA A 122 17.52 9.84 5.86
C ALA A 122 16.75 8.98 4.85
N PHE A 123 15.51 8.59 5.17
CA PHE A 123 14.68 7.75 4.30
C PHE A 123 14.37 8.39 2.94
N ILE A 124 14.08 9.69 2.91
CA ILE A 124 13.75 10.39 1.65
C ILE A 124 14.96 10.57 0.72
N GLN A 125 16.17 10.35 1.23
CA GLN A 125 17.41 10.42 0.45
C GLN A 125 17.80 9.06 -0.15
N LEU A 126 17.20 7.96 0.32
CA LEU A 126 17.55 6.62 -0.16
C LEU A 126 17.09 6.34 -1.58
N MET A 127 15.95 6.91 -1.98
CA MET A 127 15.35 6.62 -3.29
C MET A 127 14.79 7.90 -3.92
N PRO A 128 14.95 8.09 -5.24
CA PRO A 128 14.34 9.20 -5.95
C PRO A 128 12.82 9.20 -5.78
N TYR A 129 12.22 10.40 -5.70
CA TYR A 129 10.78 10.58 -5.58
C TYR A 129 9.96 9.87 -6.66
N ALA A 130 10.47 9.80 -7.89
CA ALA A 130 9.81 9.06 -8.97
C ALA A 130 9.70 7.56 -8.68
N ALA A 131 10.75 6.95 -8.11
CA ALA A 131 10.75 5.53 -7.78
C ALA A 131 9.79 5.20 -6.62
N THR A 132 9.68 6.08 -5.63
CA THR A 132 8.77 5.89 -4.49
C THR A 132 7.32 6.21 -4.84
N LEU A 133 7.08 7.12 -5.79
CA LEU A 133 5.74 7.33 -6.35
C LEU A 133 5.30 6.12 -7.18
N ALA A 134 6.19 5.55 -7.98
CA ALA A 134 5.91 4.36 -8.76
C ALA A 134 5.50 3.17 -7.88
N SER A 135 6.14 2.97 -6.72
CA SER A 135 5.71 1.94 -5.75
C SER A 135 4.27 2.15 -5.31
N LYS A 136 3.91 3.39 -4.95
CA LYS A 136 2.55 3.75 -4.50
C LYS A 136 1.50 3.58 -5.59
N MET A 137 1.86 3.84 -6.85
CA MET A 137 0.98 3.56 -7.98
C MET A 137 0.76 2.05 -8.16
N LEU A 138 1.81 1.24 -8.06
CA LEU A 138 1.71 -0.23 -8.11
C LEU A 138 0.85 -0.78 -6.97
N PHE A 139 0.96 -0.22 -5.76
CA PHE A 139 0.05 -0.51 -4.66
C PHE A 139 -1.41 -0.26 -5.07
N GLY A 140 -1.69 0.95 -5.57
CA GLY A 140 -3.04 1.36 -5.95
C GLY A 140 -3.64 0.44 -7.03
N LEU A 141 -2.84 0.06 -8.02
CA LEU A 141 -3.22 -0.89 -9.06
C LEU A 141 -3.55 -2.28 -8.48
N ALA A 142 -2.68 -2.82 -7.63
CA ALA A 142 -2.88 -4.13 -7.02
C ALA A 142 -4.14 -4.16 -6.14
N MET A 143 -4.34 -3.12 -5.32
CA MET A 143 -5.53 -2.98 -4.48
C MET A 143 -6.81 -2.87 -5.33
N ALA A 144 -6.81 -2.03 -6.36
CA ALA A 144 -7.96 -1.89 -7.26
C ALA A 144 -8.30 -3.21 -7.97
N ALA A 145 -7.29 -3.98 -8.39
CA ALA A 145 -7.48 -5.28 -9.02
C ALA A 145 -8.14 -6.30 -8.07
N VAL A 146 -7.74 -6.33 -6.79
CA VAL A 146 -8.36 -7.19 -5.77
C VAL A 146 -9.84 -6.84 -5.59
N VAL A 147 -10.14 -5.55 -5.39
CA VAL A 147 -11.51 -5.07 -5.19
C VAL A 147 -12.38 -5.35 -6.41
N HIS A 148 -11.87 -5.10 -7.61
CA HIS A 148 -12.62 -5.33 -8.85
C HIS A 148 -12.96 -6.81 -9.06
N ARG A 149 -11.99 -7.72 -8.81
CA ARG A 149 -12.20 -9.16 -8.96
C ARG A 149 -13.26 -9.70 -8.01
N ASP A 150 -13.35 -9.17 -6.80
CA ASP A 150 -14.37 -9.60 -5.85
C ASP A 150 -15.77 -9.13 -6.25
N ALA A 151 -15.91 -7.86 -6.63
CA ALA A 151 -17.18 -7.31 -7.14
C ALA A 151 -17.71 -8.09 -8.37
N ALA A 152 -16.81 -8.53 -9.26
CA ALA A 152 -17.17 -9.37 -10.40
C ALA A 152 -17.69 -10.76 -9.98
N ARG A 153 -17.12 -11.36 -8.93
CA ARG A 153 -17.56 -12.67 -8.39
C ARG A 153 -18.94 -12.59 -7.74
N GLU A 154 -19.24 -11.50 -7.03
CA GLU A 154 -20.57 -11.28 -6.44
C GLU A 154 -21.65 -11.16 -7.52
N THR A 155 -21.34 -10.51 -8.65
CA THR A 155 -22.28 -10.35 -9.78
C THR A 155 -22.66 -11.69 -10.42
N VAL A 156 -21.72 -12.64 -10.52
CA VAL A 156 -21.97 -13.99 -11.06
C VAL A 156 -22.83 -14.83 -10.13
N ARG A 157 -22.70 -14.68 -8.79
CA ARG A 157 -23.47 -15.48 -7.82
C ARG A 157 -24.96 -15.13 -7.75
N ILE A 158 -25.36 -13.96 -8.23
CA ILE A 158 -26.75 -13.48 -8.17
C ILE A 158 -27.54 -13.88 -9.43
N ARG A 159 -26.85 -14.29 -10.51
CA ARG A 159 -27.45 -14.79 -11.75
C ARG A 159 -27.58 -16.30 -11.71
#